data_AF-A0A7S2JJX7-F1
#
_entry.id   AF-A0A7S2JJX7-F1
#
_cell.length_a   1.000
_cell.length_b   1.000
_cell.length_c   1.000
_cell.angle_alpha   90.00
_cell.angle_beta   90.00
_cell.angle_gamma   90.00
#
_symmetry.space_group_name_H-M   'P 1'
#
loop_
_entity.id
_entity.type
_entity.pdbx_description
1 polymer ?
#
loop_
_entity_poly.entity_id
_entity_poly.type
_entity_poly.pdbx_seq_one_letter_code
_entity_poly.pdbx_strand_id
1 'polypeptide(L)'
;MDTIFVAINAKSKIRDKQKATEAGKVIKKGRDDKSLNRSEFLLALVTIAINKWVVTGEVKDVSTALYKLMIEHIEPRVDRNIFSDANEFRRMAYSKPVNAVLVKYEVSLKALFEVAAGGGAARSSQTADSLLALDEWFDFIKALAFLNDDVSDRDCKLCFIMSRMAVIDGSTPKGAIKESCLPFECFLEAICRLAVIKALPTDEEIQRLGCVDAGEFMLKLE
;
A
#
# COMPACT_ATOMS: atom_id res chain seq x y z
N MET A 1 10.76 -7.81 -26.66
CA MET A 1 10.30 -7.83 -25.25
C MET A 1 9.38 -6.65 -24.92
N ASP A 2 9.41 -5.58 -25.72
CA ASP A 2 8.83 -4.26 -25.43
C ASP A 2 7.29 -4.19 -25.28
N THR A 3 6.57 -5.24 -25.68
CA THR A 3 5.09 -5.24 -25.62
C THR A 3 4.51 -6.19 -24.58
N ILE A 4 5.34 -6.85 -23.75
CA ILE A 4 4.87 -7.91 -22.85
C ILE A 4 3.81 -7.44 -21.85
N PHE A 5 4.01 -6.25 -21.27
CA PHE A 5 3.06 -5.64 -20.34
C PHE A 5 1.76 -5.23 -21.04
N VAL A 6 1.84 -4.70 -22.27
CA VAL A 6 0.68 -4.35 -23.11
C VAL A 6 -0.11 -5.60 -23.49
N ALA A 7 0.58 -6.68 -23.89
CA ALA A 7 -0.04 -7.92 -24.30
C ALA A 7 -0.77 -8.63 -23.15
N ILE A 8 -0.21 -8.60 -21.94
CA ILE A 8 -0.82 -9.21 -20.75
C ILE A 8 -2.05 -8.43 -20.31
N ASN A 9 -1.96 -7.10 -20.29
CA ASN A 9 -3.10 -6.23 -20.02
C ASN A 9 -4.24 -6.47 -21.03
N ALA A 10 -3.93 -6.51 -22.32
CA ALA A 10 -4.90 -6.75 -23.38
C ALA A 10 -5.62 -8.10 -23.23
N LYS A 11 -4.87 -9.19 -22.95
CA LYS A 11 -5.45 -10.53 -22.73
C LYS A 11 -6.38 -10.58 -21.52
N SER A 12 -6.00 -9.94 -20.43
CA SER A 12 -6.82 -9.87 -19.21
C SER A 12 -8.15 -9.17 -19.46
N LYS A 13 -8.12 -8.03 -20.16
CA LYS A 13 -9.33 -7.28 -20.54
C LYS A 13 -10.27 -8.03 -21.48
N ILE A 14 -9.72 -8.79 -22.43
CA ILE A 14 -10.54 -9.65 -23.31
C ILE A 14 -11.31 -10.66 -22.47
N ARG A 15 -10.65 -11.30 -21.50
CA ARG A 15 -11.26 -12.26 -20.59
C ARG A 15 -12.33 -11.61 -19.71
N ASP A 16 -12.06 -10.42 -19.18
CA ASP A 16 -13.02 -9.68 -18.35
C ASP A 16 -14.24 -9.25 -19.17
N LYS A 17 -14.05 -8.89 -20.44
CA LYS A 17 -15.12 -8.59 -21.38
C LYS A 17 -15.99 -9.80 -21.72
N GLN A 18 -15.37 -10.96 -21.92
CA GLN A 18 -16.09 -12.22 -22.12
C GLN A 18 -16.95 -12.56 -20.90
N LYS A 19 -16.36 -12.55 -19.70
CA LYS A 19 -17.09 -12.81 -18.44
C LYS A 19 -18.21 -11.81 -18.16
N ALA A 20 -18.02 -10.52 -18.46
CA ALA A 20 -19.04 -9.51 -18.26
C ALA A 20 -20.21 -9.66 -19.24
N THR A 21 -19.92 -10.07 -20.48
CA THR A 21 -20.92 -10.39 -21.51
C THR A 21 -21.75 -11.61 -21.10
N GLU A 22 -21.10 -12.66 -20.59
CA GLU A 22 -21.76 -13.86 -20.07
C GLU A 22 -22.64 -13.56 -18.84
N ALA A 23 -22.27 -12.57 -18.02
CA ALA A 23 -23.01 -12.17 -16.82
C ALA A 23 -24.04 -11.04 -17.03
N GLY A 24 -24.24 -10.56 -18.27
CA GLY A 24 -25.18 -9.48 -18.58
C GLY A 24 -24.83 -8.12 -17.97
N LYS A 25 -23.56 -7.88 -17.61
CA LYS A 25 -23.10 -6.64 -16.95
C LYS A 25 -22.36 -5.73 -17.94
N VAL A 26 -22.71 -4.43 -17.94
CA VAL A 26 -21.98 -3.41 -18.71
C VAL A 26 -20.67 -3.08 -17.99
N ILE A 27 -19.54 -3.22 -18.70
CA ILE A 27 -18.22 -2.83 -18.17
C ILE A 27 -18.15 -1.30 -18.13
N LYS A 28 -18.15 -0.72 -16.93
CA LYS A 28 -17.77 0.68 -16.74
C LYS A 28 -16.27 0.82 -17.01
N LYS A 29 -15.88 1.82 -17.80
CA LYS A 29 -14.48 2.13 -18.12
C LYS A 29 -13.80 2.65 -16.84
N GLY A 30 -13.21 1.74 -16.07
CA GLY A 30 -12.73 2.00 -14.72
C GLY A 30 -11.35 1.39 -14.47
N ARG A 31 -10.33 1.98 -15.09
CA ARG A 31 -8.91 2.06 -14.68
C ARG A 31 -8.13 2.70 -15.82
N ASP A 32 -6.99 3.31 -15.50
CA ASP A 32 -6.04 3.75 -16.50
C ASP A 32 -5.69 2.57 -17.41
N ASP A 33 -6.04 2.70 -18.70
CA ASP A 33 -6.08 1.61 -19.69
C ASP A 33 -4.69 0.97 -19.91
N LYS A 34 -3.63 1.56 -19.36
CA LYS A 34 -2.24 1.13 -19.49
C LYS A 34 -1.64 0.52 -18.22
N SER A 35 -2.36 0.52 -17.10
CA SER A 35 -1.87 -0.02 -15.82
C SER A 35 -2.06 -1.53 -15.70
N LEU A 36 -1.13 -2.21 -15.03
CA LEU A 36 -1.26 -3.63 -14.68
C LEU A 36 -1.80 -3.76 -13.27
N ASN A 37 -2.72 -4.71 -13.06
CA ASN A 37 -3.03 -5.18 -11.72
C ASN A 37 -1.94 -6.14 -11.20
N ARG A 38 -2.01 -6.49 -9.91
CA ARG A 38 -1.02 -7.37 -9.26
C ARG A 38 -0.85 -8.72 -9.98
N SER A 39 -1.95 -9.38 -10.33
CA SER A 39 -1.92 -10.68 -11.01
C SER A 39 -1.33 -10.58 -12.41
N GLU A 40 -1.65 -9.51 -13.14
CA GLU A 40 -1.07 -9.22 -14.45
C GLU A 40 0.43 -8.95 -14.36
N PHE A 41 0.87 -8.21 -13.34
CA PHE A 41 2.28 -7.96 -13.11
C PHE A 41 3.04 -9.26 -12.78
N LEU A 42 2.49 -10.11 -11.91
CA LEU A 42 3.07 -11.42 -11.61
C LEU A 42 3.14 -12.32 -12.86
N LEU A 43 2.08 -12.34 -13.67
CA LEU A 43 2.07 -13.07 -14.93
C LEU A 43 3.11 -12.53 -15.90
N ALA A 44 3.38 -11.22 -15.89
CA ALA A 44 4.42 -10.62 -16.71
C ALA A 44 5.81 -11.13 -16.33
N LEU A 45 6.13 -11.22 -15.04
CA LEU A 45 7.39 -11.79 -14.56
C LEU A 45 7.57 -13.25 -15.02
N VAL A 46 6.52 -14.08 -14.87
CA VAL A 46 6.54 -15.48 -15.34
C VAL A 46 6.74 -15.54 -16.86
N THR A 47 6.04 -14.70 -17.62
CA THR A 47 6.12 -14.66 -19.08
C THR A 47 7.50 -14.19 -19.55
N ILE A 48 8.13 -13.24 -18.85
CA ILE A 48 9.51 -12.79 -19.11
C ILE A 48 10.48 -13.96 -18.90
N ALA A 49 10.36 -14.69 -17.78
CA ALA A 49 11.20 -15.85 -17.50
C ALA A 49 11.07 -16.94 -18.57
N ILE A 50 9.83 -17.29 -18.95
CA ILE A 50 9.56 -18.27 -20.01
C ILE A 50 10.19 -17.86 -21.33
N ASN A 51 9.95 -16.63 -21.79
CA ASN A 51 10.46 -16.18 -23.08
C ASN A 51 11.98 -16.10 -23.13
N LYS A 52 12.62 -15.75 -22.01
CA LYS A 52 14.07 -15.58 -21.96
C LYS A 52 14.82 -16.91 -21.93
N TRP A 53 14.33 -17.91 -21.19
CA TRP A 53 15.08 -19.15 -20.95
C TRP A 53 14.38 -20.43 -21.38
N VAL A 54 13.05 -20.48 -21.33
CA VAL A 54 12.31 -21.72 -21.65
C VAL A 54 12.10 -21.85 -23.14
N VAL A 55 11.65 -20.78 -23.81
CA VAL A 55 11.44 -20.77 -25.26
C VAL A 55 12.74 -20.93 -26.05
N THR A 56 13.84 -20.41 -25.50
CA THR A 56 15.18 -20.54 -26.09
C THR A 56 15.82 -21.91 -25.86
N GLY A 57 15.23 -22.73 -24.99
CA GLY A 57 15.72 -24.07 -24.65
C GLY A 57 16.87 -24.10 -23.63
N GLU A 58 17.32 -22.95 -23.12
CA GLU A 58 18.38 -22.87 -22.11
C GLU A 58 17.97 -23.54 -20.79
N VAL A 59 16.70 -23.39 -20.38
CA VAL A 59 16.15 -23.98 -19.16
C VAL A 59 14.84 -24.69 -19.48
N LYS A 60 14.68 -25.95 -19.07
CA LYS A 60 13.45 -26.72 -19.34
C LYS A 60 12.30 -26.43 -18.38
N ASP A 61 12.62 -26.10 -17.14
CA ASP A 61 11.64 -25.90 -16.07
C ASP A 61 11.35 -24.42 -15.81
N VAL A 62 10.06 -24.08 -15.73
CA VAL A 62 9.60 -22.70 -15.53
C VAL A 62 10.00 -22.19 -14.14
N SER A 63 9.98 -23.04 -13.10
CA SER A 63 10.33 -22.65 -11.74
C SER A 63 11.80 -22.22 -11.65
N THR A 64 12.67 -22.96 -12.33
CA THR A 64 14.09 -22.66 -12.46
C THR A 64 14.32 -21.37 -13.23
N ALA A 65 13.60 -21.15 -14.34
CA ALA A 65 13.70 -19.90 -15.09
C ALA A 65 13.23 -18.68 -14.27
N LEU A 66 12.18 -18.85 -13.46
CA LEU A 66 11.69 -17.81 -12.56
C LEU A 66 12.68 -17.53 -11.42
N TYR A 67 13.27 -18.56 -10.83
CA TYR A 67 14.34 -18.41 -9.83
C TYR A 67 15.50 -17.60 -10.42
N LYS A 68 15.94 -17.93 -11.64
CA LYS A 68 16.97 -17.20 -12.39
C LYS A 68 16.61 -15.72 -12.58
N LEU A 69 15.35 -15.43 -12.94
CA LEU A 69 14.87 -14.05 -13.06
C LEU A 69 14.95 -13.30 -11.73
N MET A 70 14.42 -13.90 -10.66
CA MET A 70 14.28 -13.24 -9.37
C MET A 70 15.64 -13.04 -8.68
N ILE A 71 16.46 -14.08 -8.62
CA ILE A 71 17.69 -14.10 -7.81
C ILE A 71 18.91 -13.59 -8.57
N GLU A 72 19.07 -13.95 -9.85
CA GLU A 72 20.27 -13.55 -10.61
C GLU A 72 20.10 -12.19 -11.30
N HIS A 73 18.85 -11.82 -11.64
CA HIS A 73 18.57 -10.62 -12.41
C HIS A 73 17.92 -9.48 -11.62
N ILE A 74 16.91 -9.76 -10.79
CA ILE A 74 16.17 -8.70 -10.07
C ILE A 74 16.87 -8.35 -8.75
N GLU A 75 17.06 -9.31 -7.86
CA GLU A 75 17.61 -9.10 -6.51
C GLU A 75 18.93 -8.30 -6.48
N PRO A 76 19.91 -8.53 -7.38
CA PRO A 76 21.17 -7.78 -7.34
C PRO A 76 21.03 -6.31 -7.78
N ARG A 77 19.89 -5.91 -8.33
CA ARG A 77 19.65 -4.59 -8.94
C ARG A 77 18.63 -3.76 -8.16
N VAL A 78 18.12 -4.28 -7.05
CA VAL A 78 17.16 -3.60 -6.18
C VAL A 78 17.78 -3.38 -4.80
N ASP A 79 17.24 -2.41 -4.07
CA ASP A 79 17.66 -2.14 -2.70
C ASP A 79 17.43 -3.38 -1.83
N ARG A 80 18.43 -3.82 -1.06
CA ARG A 80 18.30 -5.00 -0.18
C ARG A 80 17.20 -4.85 0.85
N ASN A 81 16.89 -3.61 1.25
CA ASN A 81 15.85 -3.31 2.22
C ASN A 81 14.44 -3.66 1.72
N ILE A 82 14.24 -3.92 0.41
CA ILE A 82 12.94 -4.37 -0.10
C ILE A 82 12.59 -5.81 0.32
N PHE A 83 13.58 -6.60 0.73
CA PHE A 83 13.41 -8.01 1.09
C PHE A 83 13.26 -8.24 2.60
N SER A 84 13.00 -7.18 3.37
CA SER A 84 12.73 -7.29 4.81
C SER A 84 11.53 -8.19 5.08
N ASP A 85 11.58 -9.01 6.13
CA ASP A 85 10.43 -9.80 6.57
C ASP A 85 9.28 -8.87 6.95
N ALA A 86 8.18 -8.92 6.19
CA ALA A 86 7.00 -8.11 6.47
C ALA A 86 6.43 -8.33 7.89
N ASN A 87 6.70 -9.49 8.50
CA ASN A 87 6.29 -9.79 9.86
C ASN A 87 7.21 -9.20 10.92
N GLU A 88 8.42 -8.75 10.58
CA GLU A 88 9.34 -8.11 11.52
C GLU A 88 8.71 -6.84 12.10
N PHE A 89 8.20 -5.99 11.23
CA PHE A 89 7.43 -4.81 11.64
C PHE A 89 6.21 -5.20 12.50
N ARG A 90 5.45 -6.21 12.08
CA ARG A 90 4.24 -6.64 12.81
C ARG A 90 4.55 -7.18 14.20
N ARG A 91 5.66 -7.89 14.39
CA ARG A 91 6.10 -8.35 15.71
C ARG A 91 6.34 -7.17 16.68
N MET A 92 6.86 -6.06 16.17
CA MET A 92 7.01 -4.82 16.95
C MET A 92 5.68 -4.09 17.14
N ALA A 93 4.95 -3.85 16.05
CA ALA A 93 3.73 -3.04 16.05
C ALA A 93 2.57 -3.71 16.82
N TYR A 94 2.50 -5.05 16.85
CA TYR A 94 1.44 -5.80 17.53
C TYR A 94 1.84 -6.20 18.96
N SER A 95 2.72 -5.41 19.58
CA SER A 95 3.12 -5.58 20.95
C SER A 95 2.11 -4.93 21.92
N LYS A 96 2.06 -5.42 23.16
CA LYS A 96 1.19 -4.85 24.21
C LYS A 96 1.43 -3.35 24.45
N PRO A 97 2.68 -2.84 24.48
CA PRO A 97 2.93 -1.41 24.66
C PRO A 97 2.34 -0.56 23.54
N VAL A 98 2.52 -0.95 22.28
CA VAL A 98 1.95 -0.22 21.14
C VAL A 98 0.42 -0.25 21.20
N ASN A 99 -0.17 -1.41 21.47
CA ASN A 99 -1.62 -1.53 21.63
C ASN A 99 -2.16 -0.63 22.75
N ALA A 100 -1.46 -0.52 23.88
CA ALA A 100 -1.88 0.35 24.97
C ALA A 100 -1.98 1.83 24.55
N VAL A 101 -1.03 2.31 23.72
CA VAL A 101 -1.07 3.66 23.15
C VAL A 101 -2.23 3.80 22.17
N LEU A 102 -2.41 2.84 21.26
CA LEU A 102 -3.49 2.88 20.27
C LEU A 102 -4.88 2.88 20.93
N VAL A 103 -5.10 2.03 21.94
CA VAL A 103 -6.35 1.97 22.70
C VAL A 103 -6.60 3.28 23.46
N LYS A 104 -5.56 3.86 24.07
CA LYS A 104 -5.68 5.15 24.77
C LYS A 104 -6.22 6.26 23.87
N TYR A 105 -5.83 6.28 22.59
CA TYR A 105 -6.21 7.31 21.62
C TYR A 105 -7.22 6.83 20.57
N GLU A 106 -7.87 5.68 20.77
CA GLU A 106 -8.70 5.03 19.75
C GLU A 106 -9.81 5.95 19.22
N VAL A 107 -10.48 6.68 20.12
CA VAL A 107 -11.56 7.62 19.77
C VAL A 107 -11.05 8.72 18.84
N SER A 108 -9.91 9.33 19.17
CA SER A 108 -9.30 10.39 18.36
C SER A 108 -8.80 9.84 17.02
N LEU A 109 -8.20 8.64 17.02
CA LEU A 109 -7.71 7.98 15.81
C LEU A 109 -8.86 7.63 14.86
N LYS A 110 -10.02 7.19 15.38
CA LYS A 110 -11.23 6.97 14.58
C LYS A 110 -11.74 8.27 13.96
N ALA A 111 -11.80 9.36 14.72
CA ALA A 111 -12.20 10.66 14.21
C ALA A 111 -11.25 11.14 13.09
N LEU A 112 -9.93 10.97 13.26
CA LEU A 112 -8.95 11.29 12.22
C LEU A 112 -9.14 10.42 10.97
N PHE A 113 -9.39 9.12 11.13
CA PHE A 113 -9.65 8.22 10.00
C PHE A 113 -10.90 8.63 9.22
N GLU A 114 -11.98 9.00 9.91
CA GLU A 114 -13.22 9.47 9.27
C GLU A 114 -12.98 10.75 8.46
N VAL A 115 -12.23 11.70 9.01
CA VAL A 115 -11.86 12.94 8.29
C VAL A 115 -10.96 12.63 7.09
N ALA A 116 -9.96 11.76 7.27
CA ALA A 116 -9.03 11.38 6.22
C ALA A 116 -9.73 10.68 5.05
N ALA A 117 -10.65 9.74 5.32
CA ALA A 117 -11.39 8.98 4.30
C ALA A 117 -12.53 9.76 3.63
N GLY A 118 -12.40 11.09 3.52
CA GLY A 118 -13.35 11.97 2.83
C GLY A 118 -14.67 12.22 3.60
N GLY A 119 -14.71 11.97 4.90
CA GLY A 119 -15.86 12.19 5.79
C GLY A 119 -15.96 13.61 6.33
N GLY A 120 -15.80 14.65 5.51
CA GLY A 120 -16.15 16.01 5.94
C GLY A 120 -17.66 16.18 6.05
N ALA A 121 -18.21 16.31 7.27
CA ALA A 121 -19.51 16.85 7.75
C ALA A 121 -20.83 16.63 6.94
N ALA A 122 -20.82 16.00 5.78
CA ALA A 122 -21.93 15.93 4.82
C ALA A 122 -22.32 14.48 4.45
N ARG A 123 -21.71 13.46 5.08
CA ARG A 123 -22.15 12.07 4.98
C ARG A 123 -22.50 11.55 6.36
N SER A 124 -23.76 11.70 6.72
CA SER A 124 -24.41 11.14 7.91
C SER A 124 -24.59 9.61 7.81
N SER A 125 -23.60 8.87 7.31
CA SER A 125 -23.64 7.41 7.32
C SER A 125 -22.43 6.89 8.08
N GLN A 126 -22.67 6.53 9.34
CA GLN A 126 -21.84 5.66 10.18
C GLN A 126 -21.70 4.26 9.54
N THR A 127 -21.27 4.18 8.29
CA THR A 127 -21.05 2.90 7.63
C THR A 127 -19.70 2.38 8.07
N ALA A 128 -19.71 1.24 8.76
CA ALA A 128 -18.56 0.45 9.19
C ALA A 128 -17.62 -0.03 8.05
N ASP A 129 -17.78 0.51 6.85
CA ASP A 129 -17.05 0.21 5.61
C ASP A 129 -16.35 1.46 5.04
N SER A 130 -16.06 2.49 5.85
CA SER A 130 -15.22 3.60 5.40
C SER A 130 -13.81 3.07 5.08
N LEU A 131 -13.34 3.35 3.87
CA LEU A 131 -12.06 2.88 3.36
C LEU A 131 -11.26 4.08 2.89
N LEU A 132 -10.01 4.16 3.36
CA LEU A 132 -9.10 5.24 3.00
C LEU A 132 -8.32 4.88 1.73
N ALA A 133 -8.53 5.63 0.65
CA ALA A 133 -7.78 5.50 -0.58
C ALA A 133 -6.39 6.13 -0.48
N LEU A 134 -5.51 5.85 -1.46
CA LEU A 134 -4.11 6.31 -1.42
C LEU A 134 -4.00 7.84 -1.56
N ASP A 135 -4.81 8.43 -2.43
CA ASP A 135 -4.92 9.88 -2.60
C ASP A 135 -5.41 10.57 -1.32
N GLU A 136 -6.45 10.02 -0.70
CA GLU A 136 -6.97 10.50 0.60
C GLU A 136 -5.91 10.40 1.71
N TRP A 137 -5.15 9.30 1.75
CA TRP A 137 -3.99 9.17 2.65
C TRP A 137 -2.95 10.25 2.40
N PHE A 138 -2.62 10.55 1.15
CA PHE A 138 -1.68 11.62 0.82
C PHE A 138 -2.17 12.99 1.26
N ASP A 139 -3.44 13.29 1.01
CA ASP A 139 -4.03 14.56 1.39
C ASP A 139 -4.06 14.72 2.91
N PHE A 140 -4.36 13.64 3.64
CA PHE A 140 -4.25 13.59 5.10
C PHE A 140 -2.82 13.87 5.59
N ILE A 141 -1.81 13.20 5.03
CA ILE A 141 -0.41 13.38 5.44
C ILE A 141 0.12 14.78 5.13
N LYS A 142 -0.28 15.35 3.98
CA LYS A 142 0.02 16.74 3.64
C LYS A 142 -0.64 17.72 4.59
N ALA A 143 -1.90 17.48 4.98
CA ALA A 143 -2.62 18.32 5.93
C ALA A 143 -1.98 18.32 7.33
N LEU A 144 -1.29 17.23 7.68
CA LEU A 144 -0.50 17.15 8.92
C LEU A 144 0.89 17.81 8.82
N ALA A 145 1.31 18.27 7.63
CA ALA A 145 2.67 18.75 7.36
C ALA A 145 3.77 17.72 7.70
N PHE A 146 3.48 16.43 7.53
CA PHE A 146 4.43 15.34 7.84
C PHE A 146 5.39 15.02 6.69
N LEU A 147 5.29 15.69 5.54
CA LEU A 147 6.24 15.56 4.44
C LEU A 147 7.37 16.58 4.59
N ASN A 148 8.56 16.09 4.91
CA ASN A 148 9.76 16.89 5.19
C ASN A 148 11.02 16.06 4.87
N ASP A 149 12.20 16.58 5.22
CA ASP A 149 13.49 15.96 4.89
C ASP A 149 13.64 14.52 5.43
N ASP A 150 12.93 14.18 6.52
CA ASP A 150 12.94 12.84 7.12
C ASP A 150 11.86 11.89 6.57
N VAL A 151 10.82 12.41 5.91
CA VAL A 151 9.73 11.59 5.33
C VAL A 151 9.41 12.04 3.92
N SER A 152 9.79 11.21 2.95
CA SER A 152 9.49 11.46 1.54
C SER A 152 8.11 10.96 1.12
N ASP A 153 7.62 11.45 -0.02
CA ASP A 153 6.41 10.90 -0.69
C ASP A 153 6.49 9.38 -0.89
N ARG A 154 7.70 8.86 -1.13
CA ARG A 154 7.92 7.43 -1.34
C ARG A 154 7.69 6.66 -0.03
N ASP A 155 8.14 7.20 1.09
CA ASP A 155 8.00 6.54 2.40
C ASP A 155 6.53 6.50 2.82
N CYS A 156 5.78 7.59 2.58
CA CYS A 156 4.34 7.61 2.81
C CYS A 156 3.59 6.60 1.92
N LYS A 157 3.97 6.47 0.64
CA LYS A 157 3.46 5.42 -0.26
C LYS A 157 3.73 4.03 0.30
N LEU A 158 4.95 3.79 0.76
CA LEU A 158 5.35 2.50 1.29
C LEU A 158 4.59 2.17 2.58
N CYS A 159 4.40 3.13 3.50
CA CYS A 159 3.57 2.95 4.69
C CYS A 159 2.16 2.51 4.34
N PHE A 160 1.53 3.17 3.36
CA PHE A 160 0.20 2.76 2.87
C PHE A 160 0.23 1.35 2.26
N ILE A 161 1.15 1.10 1.33
CA ILE A 161 1.20 -0.17 0.58
C ILE A 161 1.45 -1.37 1.50
N MET A 162 2.37 -1.23 2.46
CA MET A 162 2.75 -2.30 3.37
C MET A 162 1.70 -2.59 4.45
N SER A 163 0.82 -1.64 4.74
CA SER A 163 -0.27 -1.81 5.71
C SER A 163 -1.55 -2.39 5.12
N ARG A 164 -1.65 -2.54 3.79
CA ARG A 164 -2.84 -3.11 3.15
C ARG A 164 -3.05 -4.57 3.53
N MET A 165 -4.31 -4.93 3.75
CA MET A 165 -4.70 -6.33 3.93
C MET A 165 -4.70 -7.10 2.61
N ALA A 166 -4.26 -8.35 2.68
CA ALA A 166 -4.48 -9.29 1.60
C ALA A 166 -5.98 -9.62 1.49
N VAL A 167 -6.50 -9.62 0.26
CA VAL A 167 -7.87 -10.07 -0.03
C VAL A 167 -7.83 -11.46 -0.65
N ILE A 168 -8.90 -12.22 -0.46
CA ILE A 168 -9.06 -13.57 -1.04
C ILE A 168 -9.06 -13.48 -2.57
N ASP A 169 -9.81 -12.52 -3.13
CA ASP A 169 -9.92 -12.36 -4.58
C ASP A 169 -10.01 -10.88 -4.99
N GLY A 170 -8.86 -10.32 -5.40
CA GLY A 170 -8.72 -8.96 -5.92
C GLY A 170 -9.30 -8.75 -7.32
N SER A 171 -9.76 -9.81 -8.02
CA SER A 171 -10.39 -9.69 -9.33
C SER A 171 -11.87 -9.26 -9.26
N THR A 172 -12.50 -9.44 -8.09
CA THR A 172 -13.86 -8.94 -7.86
C THR A 172 -13.85 -7.43 -7.63
N PRO A 173 -14.90 -6.68 -8.01
CA PRO A 173 -14.98 -5.24 -7.72
C PRO A 173 -14.81 -4.91 -6.23
N LYS A 174 -15.43 -5.70 -5.35
CA LYS A 174 -15.32 -5.53 -3.89
C LYS A 174 -13.92 -5.86 -3.38
N GLY A 175 -13.32 -6.94 -3.88
CA GLY A 175 -11.95 -7.31 -3.54
C GLY A 175 -10.93 -6.30 -4.03
N ALA A 176 -11.08 -5.77 -5.25
CA ALA A 176 -10.19 -4.75 -5.79
C ALA A 176 -10.19 -3.46 -4.95
N ILE A 177 -11.36 -3.03 -4.48
CA ILE A 177 -11.50 -1.87 -3.58
C ILE A 177 -10.83 -2.16 -2.24
N LYS A 178 -11.17 -3.28 -1.59
CA LYS A 178 -10.57 -3.67 -0.31
C LYS A 178 -9.06 -3.90 -0.39
N GLU A 179 -8.59 -4.42 -1.51
CA GLU A 179 -7.16 -4.59 -1.73
C GLU A 179 -6.53 -3.22 -1.86
N SER A 180 -7.14 -2.22 -2.49
CA SER A 180 -6.50 -0.93 -2.84
C SER A 180 -6.65 0.18 -1.79
N CYS A 181 -7.43 -0.03 -0.74
CA CYS A 181 -7.72 0.95 0.31
C CYS A 181 -7.40 0.39 1.70
N LEU A 182 -7.31 1.26 2.71
CA LEU A 182 -7.08 0.88 4.10
C LEU A 182 -8.41 0.91 4.87
N PRO A 183 -8.83 -0.19 5.51
CA PRO A 183 -9.75 -0.12 6.64
C PRO A 183 -9.05 0.49 7.86
N PHE A 184 -9.82 0.79 8.91
CA PHE A 184 -9.32 1.47 10.11
C PHE A 184 -8.10 0.75 10.74
N GLU A 185 -8.12 -0.57 10.84
CA GLU A 185 -7.01 -1.35 11.43
C GLU A 185 -5.72 -1.21 10.60
N CYS A 186 -5.85 -1.11 9.28
CA CYS A 186 -4.72 -0.89 8.39
C CYS A 186 -4.22 0.55 8.43
N PHE A 187 -5.12 1.52 8.67
CA PHE A 187 -4.74 2.90 8.94
C PHE A 187 -3.92 3.01 10.23
N LEU A 188 -4.29 2.28 11.30
CA LEU A 188 -3.48 2.20 12.51
C LEU A 188 -2.07 1.63 12.22
N GLU A 189 -1.99 0.56 11.43
CA GLU A 189 -0.69 0.02 11.01
C GLU A 189 0.12 1.06 10.21
N ALA A 190 -0.51 1.79 9.29
CA ALA A 190 0.13 2.83 8.49
C ALA A 190 0.66 3.99 9.36
N ILE A 191 -0.08 4.42 10.38
CA ILE A 191 0.40 5.40 11.36
C ILE A 191 1.60 4.87 12.14
N CYS A 192 1.55 3.61 12.62
CA CYS A 192 2.68 3.02 13.33
C CYS A 192 3.93 2.95 12.43
N ARG A 193 3.77 2.64 11.14
CA ARG A 193 4.89 2.65 10.18
C ARG A 193 5.46 4.05 10.01
N LEU A 194 4.59 5.04 9.88
CA LEU A 194 4.97 6.44 9.77
C LEU A 194 5.70 6.94 11.02
N ALA A 195 5.25 6.54 12.21
CA ALA A 195 5.86 6.92 13.48
C ALA A 195 7.29 6.36 13.67
N VAL A 196 7.64 5.27 12.99
CA VAL A 196 9.00 4.70 13.03
C VAL A 196 9.96 5.47 12.12
N ILE A 197 9.46 6.11 11.06
CA ILE A 197 10.29 6.85 10.11
C ILE A 197 10.33 8.36 10.39
N LYS A 198 9.27 8.93 10.97
CA LYS A 198 9.21 10.35 11.31
C LYS A 198 10.12 10.62 12.51
N ALA A 199 11.04 11.56 12.35
CA ALA A 199 11.80 12.15 13.44
C ALA A 199 10.86 12.99 14.32
N LEU A 200 10.29 12.34 15.34
CA LEU A 200 9.50 12.98 16.39
C LEU A 200 10.41 13.38 17.56
N PRO A 201 10.11 14.48 18.26
CA PRO A 201 10.91 14.92 19.40
C PRO A 201 10.84 13.92 20.55
N THR A 202 11.93 13.83 21.29
CA THR A 202 11.99 13.13 22.57
C THR A 202 11.33 13.94 23.68
N ASP A 203 10.90 13.28 24.75
CA ASP A 203 10.33 13.95 25.93
C ASP A 203 11.28 15.02 26.51
N GLU A 204 12.59 14.80 26.45
CA GLU A 204 13.62 15.75 26.89
C GLU A 204 13.64 17.01 26.02
N GLU A 205 13.50 16.87 24.71
CA GLU A 205 13.47 17.99 23.76
C GLU A 205 12.20 18.82 23.91
N ILE A 206 11.06 18.17 24.11
CA ILE A 206 9.77 18.80 24.40
C ILE A 206 9.89 19.64 25.68
N GLN A 207 10.42 19.06 26.77
CA GLN A 207 10.60 19.76 28.05
C GLN A 207 11.57 20.94 27.94
N ARG A 208 12.69 20.77 27.23
CA ARG A 208 13.71 21.83 27.07
C ARG A 208 13.16 23.07 26.36
N LEU A 209 12.25 22.90 25.40
CA LEU A 209 11.58 24.01 24.71
C LEU A 209 10.28 24.47 25.39
N GLY A 210 9.92 23.86 26.53
CA GLY A 210 8.70 24.19 27.27
C GLY A 210 7.42 23.92 26.46
N CYS A 211 7.45 22.97 25.54
CA CYS A 211 6.27 22.56 24.76
C CYS A 211 5.42 21.58 25.58
N VAL A 212 4.11 21.60 25.35
CA VAL A 212 3.15 20.69 26.00
C VAL A 212 3.20 19.30 25.39
N ASP A 213 3.37 19.22 24.07
CA ASP A 213 3.42 17.96 23.33
C ASP A 213 4.29 18.06 22.07
N ALA A 214 4.42 16.93 21.38
CA ALA A 214 5.15 16.83 20.13
C ALA A 214 4.53 17.67 19.01
N GLY A 215 3.21 17.89 18.99
CA GLY A 215 2.55 18.71 17.99
C GLY A 215 2.93 20.18 18.12
N GLU A 216 2.89 20.72 19.34
CA GLU A 216 3.35 22.07 19.62
C GLU A 216 4.84 22.25 19.31
N PHE A 217 5.66 21.24 19.63
CA PHE A 217 7.08 21.26 19.28
C PHE A 217 7.30 21.36 17.77
N MET A 218 6.59 20.55 16.97
CA MET A 218 6.73 20.57 15.51
C MET A 218 6.30 21.92 14.91
N LEU A 219 5.22 22.52 15.40
CA LEU A 219 4.76 23.84 14.95
C LEU A 219 5.75 24.99 15.24
N LYS A 220 6.67 24.83 16.21
CA LYS A 220 7.71 25.83 16.52
C LYS A 220 8.97 25.68 15.65
N LEU A 221 9.11 24.55 14.94
CA LEU A 221 10.25 24.29 14.05
C LEU A 221 10.01 24.76 12.61
N GLU A 222 8.74 24.93 12.21
CA GLU A 222 8.32 25.53 10.94
C GLU A 222 8.42 27.07 10.96
#